data_AF-A0A392R523-F1
#
_entry.id   AF-A0A392R523-F1
#
_cell.length_a   1.000
_cell.length_b   1.000
_cell.length_c   1.000
_cell.angle_alpha   90.00
_cell.angle_beta   90.00
_cell.angle_gamma   90.00
#
_symmetry.space_group_name_H-M   'P 1'
#
loop_
_entity.id
_entity.type
_entity.pdbx_description
1 polymer ?
#
loop_
_entity_poly.entity_id
_entity_poly.type
_entity_poly.pdbx_seq_one_letter_code
_entity_poly.pdbx_strand_id
1 'polypeptide(L)'
;MLIMVDQDSTLAAMLLRPGPLLALTSAQFKVENVEVEKVPRVYIRTSHDNVVKPKQQEAMINRWPPSNVYELDSDHSPFFSAPFLLFGFLVKAAISYVGCN
;
A
#
# COMPACT_ATOMS: atom_id res chain seq x y z
N MET A 1 5.23 -9.23 -32.12
CA MET A 1 5.46 -8.85 -30.70
C MET A 1 4.28 -9.30 -29.83
N LEU A 2 3.87 -10.56 -29.90
CA LEU A 2 2.75 -11.11 -29.11
C LEU A 2 3.08 -12.46 -28.45
N ILE A 3 4.24 -13.05 -28.76
CA ILE A 3 4.66 -14.37 -28.26
C ILE A 3 5.47 -14.26 -26.96
N MET A 4 6.01 -13.07 -26.65
CA MET A 4 6.89 -12.85 -25.49
C MET A 4 6.13 -12.68 -24.16
N VAL A 5 4.89 -12.18 -24.19
CA VAL A 5 4.06 -11.96 -22.99
C VAL A 5 3.65 -13.28 -22.33
N ASP A 6 3.40 -14.33 -23.12
CA ASP A 6 2.91 -15.60 -22.61
C ASP A 6 4.00 -16.40 -21.88
N GLN A 7 5.22 -16.40 -22.43
CA GLN A 7 6.38 -17.03 -21.78
C GLN A 7 6.76 -16.34 -20.48
N ASP A 8 6.78 -15.00 -20.47
CA ASP A 8 7.09 -14.22 -19.26
C ASP A 8 6.02 -14.44 -18.18
N SER A 9 4.74 -14.48 -18.54
CA SER A 9 3.65 -14.73 -17.60
C SER A 9 3.69 -16.14 -17.01
N THR A 10 4.00 -17.15 -17.84
CA THR A 10 4.15 -18.54 -17.42
C THR A 10 5.33 -18.70 -16.47
N LEU A 11 6.48 -18.14 -16.83
CA LEU A 11 7.67 -18.18 -15.99
C LEU A 11 7.45 -17.44 -14.66
N ALA A 12 6.81 -16.28 -14.69
CA ALA A 12 6.48 -15.54 -13.48
C ALA A 12 5.59 -16.37 -12.55
N ALA A 13 4.54 -17.01 -13.08
CA ALA A 13 3.65 -17.89 -12.31
C ALA A 13 4.40 -19.07 -11.67
N MET A 14 5.36 -19.67 -12.39
CA MET A 14 6.20 -20.75 -11.86
C MET A 14 7.15 -20.29 -10.75
N LEU A 15 7.53 -19.02 -10.73
CA LEU A 15 8.45 -18.44 -9.73
C LEU A 15 7.72 -17.82 -8.54
N LEU A 16 6.38 -17.73 -8.56
CA LEU A 16 5.60 -17.20 -7.45
C LEU A 16 5.81 -18.04 -6.19
N ARG A 17 6.02 -17.36 -5.07
CA ARG A 17 6.02 -17.96 -3.74
C ARG A 17 4.71 -17.60 -3.03
N PRO A 18 4.20 -18.47 -2.15
CA PRO A 18 3.01 -18.15 -1.37
C PRO A 18 3.16 -16.81 -0.64
N GLY A 19 2.20 -15.91 -0.86
CA GLY A 19 2.14 -14.64 -0.15
C GLY A 19 1.70 -14.83 1.31
N PRO A 20 2.00 -13.88 2.22
CA PRO A 20 1.67 -13.98 3.64
C PRO A 20 0.18 -13.68 3.92
N LEU A 21 -0.74 -14.39 3.27
CA LEU A 21 -2.18 -14.18 3.37
C LEU A 21 -2.71 -14.25 4.81
N LEU A 22 -2.19 -15.20 5.59
CA LEU A 22 -2.55 -15.34 7.01
C LEU A 22 -2.23 -14.07 7.79
N ALA A 23 -1.05 -13.48 7.59
CA ALA A 23 -0.68 -12.25 8.29
C ALA A 23 -1.61 -11.09 7.90
N LEU A 24 -2.01 -10.98 6.63
CA LEU A 24 -2.95 -9.94 6.19
C LEU A 24 -4.33 -10.04 6.86
N THR A 25 -4.78 -11.26 7.17
CA THR A 25 -6.11 -11.50 7.75
C THR A 25 -6.12 -11.64 9.27
N SER A 26 -4.99 -12.02 9.89
CA SER A 26 -4.93 -12.33 11.32
C SER A 26 -3.98 -11.44 12.12
N ALA A 27 -3.17 -10.59 11.48
CA ALA A 27 -2.30 -9.69 12.22
C ALA A 27 -3.13 -8.73 13.08
N GLN A 28 -2.82 -8.75 14.37
CA GLN A 28 -3.44 -7.90 15.36
C GLN A 28 -2.38 -7.37 16.31
N PHE A 29 -2.50 -6.11 16.70
CA PHE A 29 -1.73 -5.58 17.81
C PHE A 29 -2.37 -6.04 19.12
N LYS A 30 -1.54 -6.28 20.15
CA LYS A 30 -2.07 -6.48 21.50
C LYS A 30 -2.79 -5.19 21.93
N VAL A 31 -3.97 -5.34 22.52
CA VAL A 31 -4.93 -4.26 22.84
C VAL A 31 -4.31 -3.11 23.66
N GLU A 32 -3.20 -3.37 24.34
CA GLU A 32 -2.53 -2.44 25.26
C GLU A 32 -1.35 -1.68 24.64
N ASN A 33 -1.06 -1.86 23.35
CA ASN A 33 0.18 -1.33 22.78
C ASN A 33 0.07 0.15 22.37
N VAL A 34 0.09 1.02 23.38
CA VAL A 34 0.08 2.49 23.27
C VAL A 34 1.22 3.02 22.38
N GLU A 35 2.30 2.25 22.20
CA GLU A 35 3.43 2.66 21.38
C GLU A 35 3.10 2.68 19.88
N VAL A 36 2.21 1.79 19.42
CA VAL A 36 1.81 1.72 18.00
C VAL A 36 1.06 3.00 17.60
N GLU A 37 0.31 3.59 18.54
CA GLU A 37 -0.38 4.86 18.31
C GLU A 37 0.56 6.07 18.28
N LYS A 38 1.78 5.95 18.82
CA LYS A 38 2.79 7.03 18.78
C LYS A 38 3.50 7.10 17.44
N VAL A 39 3.49 6.02 16.65
CA VAL A 39 4.15 5.99 15.34
C VAL A 39 3.27 6.78 14.34
N PRO A 40 3.79 7.85 13.72
CA PRO A 40 3.04 8.59 12.72
C PRO A 40 2.73 7.73 11.50
N ARG A 41 1.53 7.91 10.95
CA ARG A 41 1.04 7.10 9.82
C ARG A 41 0.54 8.00 8.71
N VAL A 42 0.83 7.60 7.48
CA VAL A 42 0.22 8.14 6.27
C VAL A 42 -0.42 6.99 5.49
N TYR A 43 -1.48 7.30 4.75
CA TYR A 43 -2.13 6.33 3.88
C TYR A 43 -2.12 6.88 2.44
N ILE A 44 -1.59 6.12 1.49
CA ILE A 44 -1.65 6.46 0.06
C ILE A 44 -2.71 5.55 -0.56
N ARG A 45 -3.87 6.09 -0.87
CA ARG A 45 -4.96 5.38 -1.54
C ARG A 45 -4.78 5.41 -3.06
N THR A 46 -5.15 4.34 -3.73
CA THR A 46 -5.12 4.23 -5.19
C THR A 46 -6.54 4.16 -5.76
N SER A 47 -6.86 5.02 -6.73
CA SER A 47 -8.22 5.24 -7.25
C SER A 47 -8.80 4.04 -8.00
N HIS A 48 -7.94 3.23 -8.62
CA HIS A 48 -8.31 2.10 -9.51
C HIS A 48 -7.91 0.74 -8.94
N ASP A 49 -7.84 0.63 -7.61
CA ASP A 49 -7.50 -0.61 -6.92
C ASP A 49 -8.63 -1.66 -7.02
N ASN A 50 -8.32 -2.80 -7.63
CA ASN A 50 -9.22 -3.94 -7.76
C ASN A 50 -8.99 -5.04 -6.70
N VAL A 51 -7.93 -4.93 -5.90
CA VAL A 51 -7.58 -5.85 -4.82
C VAL A 51 -8.16 -5.34 -3.50
N VAL A 52 -7.91 -4.07 -3.17
CA VAL A 52 -8.47 -3.37 -2.01
C VAL A 52 -9.38 -2.26 -2.51
N LYS A 53 -10.68 -2.54 -2.64
CA LYS A 53 -11.64 -1.63 -3.29
C LYS A 53 -11.74 -0.29 -2.55
N PRO A 54 -12.15 0.80 -3.22
CA PRO A 54 -12.25 2.13 -2.59
C PRO A 54 -13.02 2.15 -1.26
N LYS A 55 -14.15 1.43 -1.17
CA LYS A 55 -14.94 1.30 0.07
C LYS A 55 -14.17 0.59 1.20
N GLN A 56 -13.31 -0.38 0.87
CA GLN A 56 -12.48 -1.07 1.85
C GLN A 56 -11.35 -0.16 2.33
N GLN A 57 -10.72 0.60 1.42
CA GLN A 57 -9.71 1.59 1.79
C GLN A 57 -10.29 2.66 2.73
N GLU A 58 -11.50 3.15 2.43
CA GLU A 58 -12.21 4.09 3.31
C GLU A 58 -12.50 3.49 4.69
N ALA A 59 -12.96 2.23 4.74
CA ALA A 59 -13.17 1.53 6.01
C ALA A 59 -11.87 1.35 6.81
N MET A 60 -10.73 1.09 6.15
CA MET A 60 -9.42 1.01 6.80
C MET A 60 -8.99 2.35 7.39
N ILE A 61 -9.13 3.44 6.62
CA ILE A 61 -8.82 4.81 7.06
C ILE A 61 -9.68 5.19 8.27
N ASN A 62 -10.99 4.91 8.22
CA ASN A 62 -11.90 5.24 9.32
C ASN A 62 -11.63 4.40 10.58
N ARG A 63 -11.26 3.13 10.41
CA ARG A 63 -10.94 2.23 11.53
C ARG A 63 -9.64 2.63 12.22
N TRP A 64 -8.65 3.11 11.48
CA TRP A 64 -7.38 3.54 12.04
C TRP A 64 -6.86 4.82 11.36
N PRO A 65 -7.34 6.00 11.82
CA PRO A 65 -7.04 7.27 11.16
C PRO A 65 -5.54 7.54 11.07
N PRO A 66 -5.00 7.78 9.85
CA PRO A 66 -3.65 8.27 9.66
C PRO A 66 -3.59 9.80 9.83
N SER A 67 -2.39 10.36 9.98
CA SER A 67 -2.19 11.81 10.00
C SER A 67 -2.49 12.46 8.65
N ASN A 68 -2.20 11.75 7.56
CA ASN A 68 -2.44 12.22 6.20
C ASN A 68 -2.94 11.08 5.31
N VAL A 69 -3.85 11.43 4.40
CA VAL A 69 -4.29 10.57 3.31
C VAL A 69 -3.90 11.25 2.00
N TYR A 70 -3.17 10.54 1.15
CA TYR A 70 -2.85 10.95 -0.23
C TYR A 70 -3.66 10.10 -1.19
N GLU A 71 -4.13 10.69 -2.28
CA GLU A 71 -4.81 9.98 -3.35
C GLU A 71 -3.92 9.95 -4.59
N LEU A 72 -3.76 8.76 -5.14
CA LEU A 72 -2.96 8.50 -6.31
C LEU A 72 -3.85 7.88 -7.40
N ASP A 73 -3.79 8.47 -8.59
CA ASP A 73 -4.54 7.97 -9.73
C ASP A 73 -3.81 6.76 -10.36
N SER A 74 -4.14 5.55 -9.87
CA SER A 74 -3.33 4.35 -10.10
C SER A 74 -4.09 3.07 -9.74
N ASP A 75 -3.59 1.93 -10.24
CA ASP A 75 -4.02 0.59 -9.84
C ASP A 75 -3.42 0.18 -8.46
N HIS A 76 -3.62 -1.09 -8.08
CA HIS A 76 -3.11 -1.67 -6.82
C HIS A 76 -1.58 -1.66 -6.71
N SER A 77 -0.86 -1.53 -7.82
CA SER A 77 0.60 -1.59 -7.88
C SER A 77 1.18 -0.28 -8.42
N PRO A 78 1.05 0.82 -7.66
CA PRO A 78 1.51 2.15 -8.08
C PRO A 78 3.02 2.23 -8.32
N PHE A 79 3.80 1.29 -7.79
CA PHE A 79 5.22 1.14 -8.07
C PHE A 79 5.51 0.67 -9.51
N PHE A 80 4.52 0.14 -10.21
CA PHE A 80 4.58 -0.15 -11.65
C PHE A 80 3.82 0.88 -12.48
N SER A 81 2.58 1.20 -12.09
CA SER A 81 1.66 2.01 -12.90
C SER A 81 1.87 3.53 -12.75
N ALA A 82 2.34 4.00 -11.59
CA ALA A 82 2.55 5.43 -11.30
C ALA A 82 3.80 5.71 -10.43
N PRO A 83 5.00 5.19 -10.79
CA PRO A 83 6.17 5.16 -9.89
C PRO A 83 6.67 6.55 -9.47
N PHE A 84 6.64 7.52 -10.38
CA PHE A 84 7.11 8.89 -10.10
C PHE A 84 6.17 9.65 -9.15
N LEU A 85 4.86 9.47 -9.30
CA LEU A 85 3.87 10.08 -8.43
C LEU A 85 3.92 9.44 -7.03
N LEU A 86 4.05 8.12 -6.96
CA LEU A 86 4.29 7.40 -5.71
C LEU A 86 5.54 7.94 -5.00
N PHE A 87 6.66 8.08 -5.72
CA PHE A 87 7.90 8.63 -5.18
C PHE A 87 7.70 10.04 -4.61
N GLY A 88 6.98 10.91 -5.32
CA GLY A 88 6.66 12.27 -4.84
C GLY A 88 5.90 12.25 -3.51
N PHE A 89 4.92 11.35 -3.34
CA PHE A 89 4.21 11.20 -2.08
C PHE A 89 5.08 10.64 -0.95
N LEU A 90 5.99 9.70 -1.25
CA LEU A 90 6.94 9.18 -0.26
C LEU A 90 7.91 10.26 0.23
N VAL A 91 8.46 11.08 -0.67
CA VAL A 91 9.31 12.22 -0.30
C VAL A 91 8.53 13.23 0.54
N LYS A 92 7.30 13.55 0.13
CA LYS A 92 6.42 14.45 0.90
C LYS A 92 6.16 13.92 2.31
N ALA A 93 5.83 12.63 2.43
CA ALA A 93 5.62 11.98 3.72
C ALA A 93 6.88 12.01 4.59
N ALA A 94 8.05 11.72 4.02
CA ALA A 94 9.32 11.75 4.75
C ALA A 94 9.61 13.15 5.31
N ILE A 95 9.47 14.19 4.48
CA ILE A 95 9.76 15.58 4.89
C ILE A 95 8.83 16.03 6.03
N SER A 96 7.55 15.63 6.01
CA SER A 96 6.59 15.97 7.07
C SER A 96 6.99 15.48 8.47
N TYR A 97 7.87 14.49 8.57
CA TYR A 97 8.32 13.93 9.85
C TYR A 97 9.80 14.18 10.17
N VAL A 98 10.60 14.63 9.20
CA VAL A 98 12.01 15.00 9.43
C VAL A 98 12.15 16.34 10.16
N GLY A 99 11.12 17.19 10.16
CA GLY A 99 11.12 18.49 10.86
C GLY A 99 10.61 18.49 12.31
N CYS A 100 10.25 17.32 12.86
CA CYS A 100 9.74 17.17 14.24
C CYS A 100 10.77 16.46 15.14
N ASN A 101 11.99 16.99 15.21
CA ASN A 101 12.98 16.68 16.25
C ASN A 101 13.52 17.99 16.83
#